data_AF-A0A950DK89-F1
#
_entry.id   AF-A0A950DK89-F1
#
_cell.length_a   1.000
_cell.length_b   1.000
_cell.length_c   1.000
_cell.angle_alpha   90.00
_cell.angle_beta   90.00
_cell.angle_gamma   90.00
#
_symmetry.space_group_name_H-M   'P 1'
#
loop_
_entity.id
_entity.type
_entity.pdbx_description
1 polymer ?
#
loop_
_entity_poly.entity_id
_entity_poly.type
_entity_poly.pdbx_seq_one_letter_code
_entity_poly.pdbx_strand_id
1 'polypeptide(L)'
;MNSEQYLRTLEEFFQGEVTGEALFHALAEALEDPERRYQMRVLEQLERETKELLRENIRPLAGDIEESASARATGIAQAKALAAMPWAKVMHIFEREVRKFVAHFEEVEKAGPAQGRNYSPRLRHTNVPCSRSRSAKTRVLPPTPWARLFPC
;
A
#
# COMPACT_ATOMS: atom_id res chain seq x y z
N MET A 1 -15.94 0.16 17.43
CA MET A 1 -15.78 -1.21 16.89
C MET A 1 -15.51 -2.15 18.06
N ASN A 2 -16.12 -3.33 18.10
CA ASN A 2 -15.79 -4.33 19.14
C ASN A 2 -14.59 -5.19 18.69
N SER A 3 -14.01 -5.99 19.60
CA SER A 3 -12.78 -6.75 19.32
C SER A 3 -12.92 -7.76 18.18
N GLU A 4 -14.05 -8.45 18.07
CA GLU A 4 -14.30 -9.41 16.98
C GLU A 4 -14.44 -8.72 15.63
N GLN A 5 -15.15 -7.59 15.58
CA GLN A 5 -15.27 -6.78 14.38
C GLN A 5 -13.90 -6.26 13.94
N TYR A 6 -13.08 -5.80 14.89
CA TYR A 6 -11.73 -5.32 14.60
C TYR A 6 -10.84 -6.43 14.04
N LEU A 7 -10.88 -7.63 14.64
CA LEU A 7 -10.11 -8.77 14.14
C LEU A 7 -10.53 -9.14 12.71
N ARG A 8 -11.83 -9.27 12.44
CA ARG A 8 -12.33 -9.57 11.09
C ARG A 8 -11.89 -8.53 10.07
N THR A 9 -11.92 -7.25 10.43
CA THR A 9 -11.45 -6.18 9.54
C THR A 9 -9.94 -6.26 9.26
N LEU A 10 -9.12 -6.63 10.25
CA LEU A 10 -7.69 -6.86 10.01
C LEU A 10 -7.45 -8.07 9.09
N GLU A 11 -8.20 -9.16 9.27
CA GLU A 11 -8.14 -10.33 8.39
C GLU A 11 -8.56 -9.98 6.96
N GLU A 12 -9.61 -9.17 6.79
CA GLU A 12 -10.05 -8.64 5.49
C GLU A 12 -8.95 -7.79 4.84
N PHE A 13 -8.29 -6.89 5.59
CA PHE A 13 -7.15 -6.13 5.08
C PHE A 13 -6.00 -7.03 4.68
N PHE A 14 -5.68 -8.03 5.50
CA PHE A 14 -4.59 -8.96 5.23
C PHE A 14 -4.83 -9.72 3.90
N GLN A 15 -6.04 -10.20 3.64
CA GLN A 15 -6.38 -10.82 2.36
C GLN A 15 -6.46 -9.82 1.20
N GLY A 16 -6.80 -8.56 1.50
CA GLY A 16 -6.67 -7.43 0.59
C GLY A 16 -5.23 -7.28 0.08
N GLU A 17 -4.26 -7.25 0.99
CA GLU A 17 -2.83 -7.15 0.63
C GLU A 17 -2.33 -8.40 -0.13
N VAL A 18 -2.83 -9.61 0.19
CA VAL A 18 -2.55 -10.82 -0.62
C VAL A 18 -3.05 -10.65 -2.06
N THR A 19 -4.23 -10.05 -2.22
CA THR A 19 -4.81 -9.75 -3.54
C THR A 19 -3.98 -8.70 -4.28
N GLY A 20 -3.60 -7.61 -3.61
CA GLY A 20 -2.80 -6.52 -4.16
C GLY A 20 -1.40 -6.96 -4.56
N GLU A 21 -0.69 -7.71 -3.71
CA GLU A 21 0.64 -8.26 -4.03
C GLU A 21 0.58 -9.11 -5.30
N ALA A 22 -0.39 -10.02 -5.40
CA ALA A 22 -0.57 -10.87 -6.57
C ALA A 22 -0.94 -10.07 -7.83
N LEU A 23 -1.79 -9.05 -7.68
CA LEU A 23 -2.19 -8.15 -8.77
C LEU A 23 -0.98 -7.40 -9.33
N PHE A 24 -0.23 -6.70 -8.48
CA PHE A 24 0.87 -5.85 -8.94
C PHE A 24 2.04 -6.68 -9.47
N HIS A 25 2.32 -7.85 -8.88
CA HIS A 25 3.28 -8.79 -9.42
C HIS A 25 2.91 -9.20 -10.86
N ALA A 26 1.68 -9.70 -11.06
CA ALA A 26 1.23 -10.18 -12.37
C ALA A 26 1.11 -9.04 -13.40
N LEU A 27 0.71 -7.84 -12.97
CA LEU A 27 0.63 -6.67 -13.84
C LEU A 27 2.03 -6.19 -14.25
N ALA A 28 3.00 -6.18 -13.33
CA ALA A 28 4.39 -5.88 -13.65
C ALA A 28 4.97 -6.84 -14.70
N GLU A 29 4.62 -8.13 -14.64
CA GLU A 29 5.07 -9.10 -15.63
C GLU A 29 4.46 -8.90 -17.01
N ALA A 30 3.21 -8.43 -17.07
CA ALA A 30 2.50 -8.17 -18.32
C ALA A 30 2.87 -6.86 -19.02
N LEU A 31 3.52 -5.92 -18.33
CA LEU A 31 3.89 -4.61 -18.89
C LEU A 31 5.24 -4.68 -19.61
N GLU A 32 5.33 -4.04 -20.77
CA GLU A 32 6.58 -3.94 -21.55
C GLU A 32 7.41 -2.71 -21.16
N ASP A 33 6.75 -1.60 -20.83
CA ASP A 33 7.39 -0.35 -20.46
C ASP A 33 8.14 -0.49 -19.11
N PRO A 34 9.47 -0.30 -19.08
CA PRO A 34 10.27 -0.55 -17.88
C PRO A 34 9.94 0.38 -16.71
N GLU A 35 9.50 1.61 -16.98
CA GLU A 35 9.11 2.55 -15.92
C GLU A 35 7.80 2.10 -15.26
N ARG A 36 6.82 1.68 -16.07
CA ARG A 36 5.55 1.16 -15.55
C ARG A 36 5.73 -0.15 -14.79
N ARG A 37 6.59 -1.05 -15.30
CA ARG A 37 6.98 -2.27 -14.57
C ARG A 37 7.54 -1.93 -13.20
N TYR A 38 8.48 -0.98 -13.14
CA TYR A 38 9.08 -0.54 -11.88
C TYR A 38 8.03 0.01 -10.90
N GLN A 39 7.11 0.87 -11.37
CA GLN A 39 6.02 1.39 -10.54
C GLN A 39 5.17 0.26 -9.93
N MET A 40 4.84 -0.77 -10.71
CA MET A 40 4.08 -1.92 -10.20
C MET A 40 4.90 -2.75 -9.20
N ARG A 41 6.22 -2.90 -9.40
CA ARG A 41 7.08 -3.58 -8.42
C ARG A 41 7.17 -2.83 -7.09
N VAL A 42 7.14 -1.49 -7.12
CA VAL A 42 7.08 -0.67 -5.89
C VAL A 42 5.77 -0.92 -5.14
N LEU A 43 4.63 -0.97 -5.85
CA LEU A 43 3.35 -1.28 -5.22
C LEU A 43 3.29 -2.72 -4.69
N GLU A 44 3.80 -3.71 -5.44
CA GLU A 44 3.93 -5.09 -4.94
C GLU A 44 4.72 -5.16 -3.62
N GLN A 45 5.83 -4.43 -3.52
CA GLN A 45 6.63 -4.39 -2.30
C GLN A 45 5.85 -3.76 -1.14
N LEU A 46 5.10 -2.68 -1.40
CA LEU A 46 4.27 -2.03 -0.40
C LEU A 46 3.20 -2.98 0.17
N GLU A 47 2.50 -3.71 -0.70
CA GLU A 47 1.48 -4.68 -0.27
C GLU A 47 2.11 -5.81 0.56
N ARG A 48 3.28 -6.32 0.13
CA ARG A 48 4.03 -7.34 0.88
C ARG A 48 4.39 -6.86 2.28
N GLU A 49 4.95 -5.66 2.40
CA GLU A 49 5.34 -5.10 3.70
C GLU A 49 4.13 -4.83 4.60
N THR A 50 3.04 -4.31 4.04
CA THR A 50 1.80 -4.04 4.78
C THR A 50 1.14 -5.33 5.24
N LYS A 51 1.12 -6.38 4.41
CA LYS A 51 0.66 -7.72 4.77
C LYS A 51 1.44 -8.30 5.95
N GLU A 52 2.76 -8.19 5.94
CA GLU A 52 3.59 -8.67 7.06
C GLU A 52 3.28 -7.90 8.36
N LEU A 53 3.10 -6.58 8.27
CA LEU A 53 2.69 -5.77 9.42
C LEU A 53 1.31 -6.19 9.94
N LEU A 54 0.35 -6.46 9.06
CA LEU A 54 -0.98 -6.96 9.46
C LEU A 54 -0.87 -8.32 10.13
N ARG A 55 -0.05 -9.24 9.60
CA ARG A 55 0.21 -10.55 10.21
C ARG A 55 0.74 -10.45 11.64
N GLU A 56 1.63 -9.50 11.91
CA GLU A 56 2.12 -9.21 13.27
C GLU A 56 1.02 -8.72 14.21
N ASN A 57 0.02 -7.99 13.69
CA ASN A 57 -1.10 -7.46 14.47
C ASN A 57 -2.23 -8.49 14.69
N ILE A 58 -2.44 -9.40 13.74
CA ILE A 58 -3.50 -10.42 13.80
C ILE A 58 -3.08 -11.59 14.71
N ARG A 59 -1.80 -11.99 14.67
CA ARG A 59 -1.30 -13.17 15.40
C ARG A 59 -1.60 -13.13 16.91
N PRO A 60 -1.39 -12.02 17.66
CA PRO A 60 -1.71 -11.96 19.08
C PRO A 60 -3.19 -12.10 19.40
N LEU A 61 -4.07 -11.85 18.42
CA LEU A 61 -5.52 -11.97 18.53
C LEU A 61 -6.03 -13.37 18.15
N ALA A 62 -5.11 -14.31 17.85
CA ALA A 62 -5.42 -15.66 17.37
C ALA A 62 -6.28 -15.68 16.08
N GLY A 63 -6.12 -14.66 15.23
CA GLY A 63 -6.79 -14.61 13.93
C GLY A 63 -6.08 -15.40 12.85
N ASP A 64 -6.75 -15.52 11.69
CA ASP A 64 -6.24 -16.21 10.52
C ASP A 64 -5.22 -15.34 9.75
N ILE A 65 -4.05 -15.92 9.50
CA ILE A 65 -2.92 -15.29 8.80
C ILE A 65 -2.47 -16.10 7.58
N GLU A 66 -3.23 -17.12 7.20
CA GLU A 66 -2.95 -17.93 6.03
C GLU A 66 -3.34 -17.19 4.76
N GLU A 67 -2.47 -17.21 3.76
CA GLU A 67 -2.75 -16.51 2.51
C GLU A 67 -3.77 -17.28 1.69
N SER A 68 -4.90 -16.65 1.38
CA SER A 68 -5.95 -17.30 0.60
C SER A 68 -5.53 -17.51 -0.85
N ALA A 69 -5.60 -18.76 -1.31
CA ALA A 69 -5.43 -19.09 -2.73
C ALA A 69 -6.45 -18.37 -3.62
N SER A 70 -7.68 -18.14 -3.13
CA SER A 70 -8.70 -17.40 -3.88
C SER A 70 -8.42 -15.90 -3.94
N ALA A 71 -7.85 -15.30 -2.89
CA ALA A 71 -7.40 -13.91 -2.90
C ALA A 71 -6.28 -13.72 -3.95
N ARG A 72 -5.28 -14.60 -3.93
CA ARG A 72 -4.21 -14.62 -4.94
C ARG A 72 -4.75 -14.77 -6.37
N ALA A 73 -5.66 -15.72 -6.59
CA ALA A 73 -6.28 -15.93 -7.90
C ALA A 73 -7.09 -14.70 -8.37
N THR A 74 -7.75 -14.01 -7.44
CA THR A 74 -8.49 -12.76 -7.71
C THR A 74 -7.54 -11.66 -8.19
N GLY A 75 -6.42 -11.46 -7.50
CA GLY A 75 -5.41 -10.47 -7.88
C GLY A 75 -4.86 -10.71 -9.29
N ILE A 76 -4.52 -11.97 -9.62
CA ILE A 76 -4.05 -12.36 -10.95
C ILE A 76 -5.11 -12.07 -12.03
N ALA A 77 -6.38 -12.39 -11.78
CA ALA A 77 -7.46 -12.13 -12.71
C ALA A 77 -7.67 -10.62 -12.96
N GLN A 78 -7.58 -9.81 -11.90
CA GLN A 78 -7.64 -8.35 -12.00
C GLN A 78 -6.46 -7.79 -12.79
N ALA A 79 -5.24 -8.32 -12.57
CA ALA A 79 -4.05 -7.93 -13.33
C ALA A 79 -4.24 -8.14 -14.84
N LYS A 80 -4.79 -9.30 -15.23
CA LYS A 80 -5.13 -9.60 -16.63
C LYS A 80 -6.12 -8.61 -17.22
N ALA A 81 -7.15 -8.23 -16.46
CA ALA A 81 -8.13 -7.25 -16.91
C ALA A 81 -7.52 -5.86 -17.07
N LEU A 82 -6.65 -5.44 -16.15
CA LEU A 82 -5.97 -4.14 -16.19
C LEU A 82 -4.91 -4.06 -17.30
N ALA A 83 -4.17 -5.14 -17.54
CA ALA A 83 -3.17 -5.20 -18.61
C ALA A 83 -3.77 -4.99 -20.01
N ALA A 84 -5.06 -5.32 -20.19
CA ALA A 84 -5.79 -5.10 -21.44
C ALA A 84 -6.29 -3.65 -21.62
N MET A 85 -6.10 -2.77 -20.63
CA MET A 85 -6.59 -1.40 -20.67
C MET A 85 -5.48 -0.40 -21.06
N PRO A 86 -5.84 0.75 -21.65
CA PRO A 86 -4.91 1.86 -21.78
C PRO A 86 -4.38 2.30 -20.42
N TRP A 87 -3.08 2.54 -20.31
CA TRP A 87 -2.41 2.87 -19.05
C TRP A 87 -3.05 4.04 -18.29
N ALA A 88 -3.43 5.11 -18.99
CA ALA A 88 -4.09 6.26 -18.38
C ALA A 88 -5.40 5.88 -17.65
N LYS A 89 -6.14 4.90 -18.19
CA LYS A 89 -7.36 4.39 -17.57
C LYS A 89 -7.04 3.56 -16.32
N VAL A 90 -5.98 2.76 -16.36
CA VAL A 90 -5.48 2.01 -15.19
C VAL A 90 -5.12 2.98 -14.07
N MET A 91 -4.37 4.04 -14.36
CA MET A 91 -3.99 5.03 -13.35
C MET A 91 -5.20 5.76 -12.75
N HIS A 92 -6.21 6.07 -13.56
CA HIS A 92 -7.44 6.68 -13.05
C HIS A 92 -8.22 5.73 -12.11
N ILE A 93 -8.22 4.42 -12.42
CA ILE A 93 -8.81 3.41 -11.54
C ILE A 93 -8.04 3.37 -10.21
N PHE A 94 -6.70 3.28 -10.26
CA PHE A 94 -5.89 3.24 -9.04
C PHE A 94 -6.04 4.50 -8.19
N GLU A 95 -6.04 5.69 -8.79
CA GLU A 95 -6.26 6.93 -8.03
C GLU A 95 -7.56 6.87 -7.22
N ARG A 96 -8.64 6.39 -7.83
CA ARG A 96 -9.93 6.29 -7.17
C ARG A 96 -9.94 5.22 -6.07
N GLU A 97 -9.39 4.04 -6.35
CA GLU A 97 -9.42 2.94 -5.37
C GLU A 97 -8.48 3.20 -4.19
N VAL A 98 -7.27 3.70 -4.42
CA VAL A 98 -6.31 4.04 -3.35
C VAL A 98 -6.91 5.04 -2.36
N ARG A 99 -7.63 6.06 -2.85
CA ARG A 99 -8.30 7.04 -1.96
C ARG A 99 -9.32 6.39 -1.03
N LYS A 100 -10.09 5.40 -1.52
CA LYS A 100 -11.06 4.67 -0.68
C LYS A 100 -10.35 3.79 0.34
N PHE A 101 -9.30 3.08 -0.08
CA PHE A 101 -8.52 2.23 0.81
C PHE A 101 -7.90 3.04 1.95
N VAL A 102 -7.20 4.13 1.64
CA VAL A 102 -6.60 5.00 2.65
C VAL A 102 -7.66 5.52 3.64
N ALA A 103 -8.79 6.02 3.14
CA ALA A 103 -9.88 6.48 4.01
C ALA A 103 -10.38 5.37 4.95
N HIS A 104 -10.49 4.14 4.45
CA HIS A 104 -10.96 3.02 5.24
C HIS A 104 -9.94 2.57 6.30
N PHE A 105 -8.64 2.55 5.96
CA PHE A 105 -7.59 2.31 6.94
C PHE A 105 -7.60 3.36 8.07
N GLU A 106 -7.77 4.65 7.74
CA GLU A 106 -7.87 5.73 8.73
C GLU A 106 -9.10 5.58 9.63
N GLU A 107 -10.24 5.15 9.10
CA GLU A 107 -11.46 4.88 9.88
C GLU A 107 -11.23 3.75 10.90
N VAL A 108 -10.58 2.66 10.46
CA VAL A 108 -10.27 1.50 11.31
C VAL A 108 -9.24 1.86 12.38
N GLU A 109 -8.21 2.64 12.06
CA GLU A 109 -7.23 3.14 13.04
C GLU A 109 -7.93 3.97 14.14
N LYS A 110 -8.87 4.85 13.76
CA LYS A 110 -9.63 5.69 14.71
C LYS A 110 -10.60 4.85 15.56
N ALA A 111 -11.25 3.86 14.97
CA ALA A 111 -12.30 3.06 15.61
C ALA A 111 -11.78 1.86 16.43
N GLY A 112 -10.51 1.49 16.25
CA GLY A 112 -9.87 0.35 16.90
C GLY A 112 -9.75 0.49 18.43
N PRO A 113 -9.71 -0.64 19.17
CA PRO A 113 -9.53 -0.63 20.62
C PRO A 113 -8.19 -0.01 21.02
N ALA A 114 -8.11 0.57 22.23
CA ALA A 114 -6.90 1.23 22.72
C ALA A 114 -5.67 0.32 22.73
N GLN A 115 -5.86 -1.00 22.89
CA GLN A 115 -4.78 -1.98 22.80
C GLN A 115 -4.23 -2.09 21.37
N GLY A 116 -5.06 -1.94 20.33
CA GLY A 116 -4.62 -1.90 18.92
C GLY A 116 -3.88 -0.62 18.53
N ARG A 117 -4.09 0.48 19.26
CA ARG A 117 -3.42 1.78 18.99
C ARG A 117 -1.93 1.84 19.36
N ASN A 118 -1.45 0.83 20.10
CA ASN A 118 -0.07 0.74 20.60
C ASN A 118 0.89 -0.06 19.70
N TYR A 119 0.44 -0.63 18.59
CA TYR A 119 1.29 -1.48 17.77
C TYR A 119 1.92 -0.68 16.61
N SER A 120 3.20 -0.38 16.80
CA SER A 120 4.19 0.20 15.90
C SER A 120 4.07 1.70 15.54
N PRO A 121 4.98 2.54 16.08
CA PRO A 121 5.23 3.90 15.57
C PRO A 121 5.64 3.95 14.09
N ARG A 122 5.92 2.81 13.43
CA ARG A 122 6.40 2.78 12.04
C ARG A 122 5.32 3.16 11.02
N LEU A 123 4.03 2.94 11.32
CA LEU A 123 2.94 3.46 10.48
C LEU A 123 2.73 4.98 10.64
N ARG A 124 3.33 5.60 11.67
CA ARG A 124 3.27 7.05 11.93
C ARG A 124 4.46 7.84 11.35
N HIS A 125 5.41 7.21 10.65
CA HIS A 125 6.56 7.88 10.06
C HIS A 125 6.34 8.29 8.61
N THR A 126 5.44 9.26 8.39
CA THR A 126 5.58 10.23 7.28
C THR A 126 5.89 11.65 7.78
N ASN A 127 5.98 11.86 9.10
CA ASN A 127 6.60 13.06 9.64
C ASN A 127 8.13 12.94 9.59
N VAL A 128 8.71 13.23 8.42
CA VAL A 128 10.11 13.62 8.30
C VAL A 128 10.25 14.98 9.00
N PRO A 129 11.00 15.09 10.11
CA PRO A 129 11.30 16.40 10.67
C PRO A 129 12.16 17.15 9.65
N CYS A 130 11.59 18.18 9.02
CA CYS A 130 12.34 19.12 8.19
C CYS A 130 13.31 19.91 9.08
N SER A 131 14.46 19.33 9.37
CA SER A 131 15.56 20.06 10.01
C SER A 131 16.22 20.93 8.95
N ARG A 132 15.77 22.19 8.85
CA ARG A 132 16.51 23.24 8.14
C ARG A 132 17.79 23.54 8.89
N SER A 133 18.90 22.94 8.49
CA SER A 133 20.23 23.53 8.69
C SER A 133 20.66 24.19 7.38
N ARG A 134 20.65 25.54 7.36
CA ARG A 134 21.31 26.31 6.32
C ARG A 134 22.82 26.18 6.52
N SER A 135 23.54 25.75 5.49
CA SER A 135 24.70 26.43 4.91
C SER A 135 25.64 25.46 4.21
N ALA A 136 25.74 25.55 2.89
CA ALA A 136 27.01 25.69 2.16
C ALA A 136 26.73 25.69 0.66
N LYS A 137 27.36 26.62 -0.05
CA LYS A 137 27.27 26.82 -1.50
C LYS A 137 27.94 25.66 -2.23
N THR A 138 27.18 24.89 -3.00
CA THR A 138 27.73 24.09 -4.10
C THR A 138 26.72 24.05 -5.25
N ARG A 139 27.19 24.30 -6.48
CA ARG A 139 26.35 24.30 -7.70
C ARG A 139 25.59 22.99 -7.82
N VAL A 140 24.28 23.05 -7.96
CA VAL A 140 23.42 21.90 -8.29
C VAL A 140 22.77 22.16 -9.64
N LEU A 141 22.84 21.14 -10.50
CA LEU A 141 22.20 21.03 -11.81
C LEU A 141 20.70 21.37 -11.76
N PRO A 142 20.07 21.78 -12.88
CA PRO A 142 18.65 22.11 -12.89
C PRO A 142 17.80 20.91 -12.42
N PRO A 143 16.76 21.14 -11.60
CA PRO A 143 15.93 20.06 -11.08
C PRO A 143 15.14 19.39 -12.22
N THR A 144 15.05 18.07 -12.17
CA THR A 144 14.20 17.28 -13.06
C THR A 144 12.72 17.61 -12.81
N PRO A 145 11.82 17.37 -13.79
CA PRO A 145 10.41 17.78 -13.74
C PRO A 145 9.62 17.23 -12.52
N TRP A 146 10.13 16.17 -11.90
CA TRP A 146 9.51 15.46 -10.77
C TRP A 146 9.58 16.22 -9.44
N ALA A 147 10.45 17.22 -9.30
CA ALA A 147 10.59 18.00 -8.07
C ALA A 147 9.39 18.93 -7.75
N ARG A 148 8.39 19.02 -8.64
CA ARG A 148 7.20 19.87 -8.46
C ARG A 148 5.97 19.17 -7.89
N LEU A 149 6.01 17.83 -7.77
CA LEU A 149 4.85 17.05 -7.31
C LEU A 149 4.82 16.84 -5.80
N PHE A 150 5.89 17.18 -5.09
CA PHE A 150 5.94 17.17 -3.63
C PHE A 150 6.48 18.51 -3.13
N PRO A 151 5.68 19.59 -3.15
CA PRO A 151 6.00 20.75 -2.34
C PRO A 151 5.91 20.33 -0.87
N CYS A 152 6.97 20.61 -0.10
CA CYS A 152 6.92 20.51 1.36
C CYS A 152 5.74 21.29 1.94
#